data_AF-A0A8H5KE16-F1
#
_entry.id   AF-A0A8H5KE16-F1
#
_cell.length_a   1.000
_cell.length_b   1.000
_cell.length_c   1.000
_cell.angle_alpha   90.00
_cell.angle_beta   90.00
_cell.angle_gamma   90.00
#
_symmetry.space_group_name_H-M   'P 1'
#
loop_
_entity.id
_entity.type
_entity.pdbx_description
1 polymer ?
#
loop_
_entity_poly.entity_id
_entity_poly.type
_entity_poly.pdbx_seq_one_letter_code
_entity_poly.pdbx_strand_id
1 'polypeptide(L)'
;MELLTIPHSDGKRKAEEEPSSPTPSKRIKQDDSAEPPEKKPEIKRIPFPEKPAVIEERNGEIEFRVVNNDNERESLIILTGLKCIFQKQLPKMPKDYIARLVYDRTHLSIAIVKKPLEVVGGITYRPFKGRRFAEIVFCAISSDQQVKGYGAHLMSHLKDYVKATSDVMHFLTYADNYAIGYFKKQGFTKEITLDKKVWMGYIKDYEGGTIMQCSMLPRIRYLEMGRMLLKQKECVQAKIRAYSKSHNIHAPPKEWKNGITEINPLDIPAIRASGWSPDMDELARQPRHGPNYNQLLHLLNDLQNHNSAWPFLVPVNRDDVADYYEVIKEPMDLSTMESKLEADQYLTPEDFIKDAKLVFDNCRKYNNESTPYAKSANKLEKYMWQQIKAIPEWSHLEPER
;
A
#
# COMPACT_ATOMS: atom_id res chain seq x y z
N MET A 1 29.38 1.27 -63.08
CA MET A 1 29.08 2.67 -63.41
C MET A 1 29.29 3.48 -62.13
N GLU A 2 30.28 4.38 -62.18
CA GLU A 2 30.63 5.57 -61.36
C GLU A 2 29.89 5.77 -60.01
N LEU A 3 30.47 5.88 -58.80
CA LEU A 3 31.64 6.58 -58.19
C LEU A 3 31.67 8.12 -58.28
N LEU A 4 31.72 8.78 -57.10
CA LEU A 4 32.53 9.96 -56.69
C LEU A 4 32.00 10.48 -55.32
N THR A 5 32.53 10.09 -54.14
CA THR A 5 33.67 10.64 -53.32
C THR A 5 33.63 12.12 -52.89
N ILE A 6 33.64 12.38 -51.57
CA ILE A 6 34.41 13.46 -50.90
C ILE A 6 34.84 12.99 -49.47
N PRO A 7 36.10 13.17 -49.03
CA PRO A 7 36.63 12.71 -47.73
C PRO A 7 36.95 13.83 -46.68
N HIS A 8 37.29 13.36 -45.47
CA HIS A 8 37.78 13.95 -44.20
C HIS A 8 38.72 15.19 -44.19
N SER A 9 38.71 16.00 -43.10
CA SER A 9 39.58 15.84 -41.89
C SER A 9 39.64 17.05 -40.92
N ASP A 10 39.59 16.74 -39.61
CA ASP A 10 40.20 17.32 -38.37
C ASP A 10 40.78 18.76 -38.23
N GLY A 11 40.57 19.35 -37.03
CA GLY A 11 41.64 20.12 -36.34
C GLY A 11 41.29 21.38 -35.52
N LYS A 12 41.16 21.23 -34.18
CA LYS A 12 41.41 22.14 -33.01
C LYS A 12 41.55 23.68 -33.18
N ARG A 13 40.91 24.44 -32.25
CA ARG A 13 41.54 25.51 -31.38
C ARG A 13 40.57 26.09 -30.32
N LYS A 14 41.13 26.63 -29.22
CA LYS A 14 40.50 27.22 -28.01
C LYS A 14 41.17 28.58 -27.68
N ALA A 15 40.55 29.36 -26.76
CA ALA A 15 40.95 30.65 -26.13
C ALA A 15 40.45 31.92 -26.88
N GLU A 16 39.96 33.03 -26.29
CA GLU A 16 40.04 33.62 -24.93
C GLU A 16 38.96 34.74 -24.74
N GLU A 17 38.86 35.32 -23.53
CA GLU A 17 37.85 36.27 -22.99
C GLU A 17 37.91 37.76 -23.45
N GLU A 18 36.72 38.41 -23.38
CA GLU A 18 36.29 39.83 -23.11
C GLU A 18 37.10 41.08 -23.56
N PRO A 19 36.43 42.21 -23.95
CA PRO A 19 36.11 43.25 -22.94
C PRO A 19 34.84 44.14 -23.17
N SER A 20 34.23 44.52 -22.04
CA SER A 20 33.67 45.82 -21.57
C SER A 20 32.96 46.83 -22.51
N SER A 21 31.92 47.43 -21.92
CA SER A 21 30.93 48.44 -22.38
C SER A 21 31.44 49.72 -23.07
N PRO A 22 30.51 50.45 -23.73
CA PRO A 22 30.19 51.79 -23.22
C PRO A 22 28.70 52.19 -23.33
N THR A 23 28.22 52.94 -22.33
CA THR A 23 27.11 53.92 -22.40
C THR A 23 27.74 55.34 -22.49
N PRO A 24 27.07 56.45 -22.93
CA PRO A 24 25.67 56.76 -22.63
C PRO A 24 24.85 57.66 -23.62
N SER A 25 23.53 57.64 -23.42
CA SER A 25 22.56 58.77 -23.54
C SER A 25 22.32 59.50 -24.88
N LYS A 26 21.12 59.31 -25.46
CA LYS A 26 20.13 60.39 -25.66
C LYS A 26 18.76 59.87 -26.17
N ARG A 27 17.71 60.38 -25.51
CA ARG A 27 16.25 60.19 -25.68
C ARG A 27 15.74 60.18 -27.13
N ILE A 28 14.84 59.23 -27.42
CA ILE A 28 13.75 59.39 -28.42
C ILE A 28 12.43 58.97 -27.76
N LYS A 29 11.38 59.74 -28.05
CA LYS A 29 10.04 59.76 -27.44
C LYS A 29 9.29 58.43 -27.60
N GLN A 30 8.54 58.08 -26.55
CA GLN A 30 7.53 57.01 -26.51
C GLN A 30 6.45 57.25 -27.57
N ASP A 31 6.12 56.20 -28.30
CA ASP A 31 4.86 56.06 -29.03
C ASP A 31 3.98 55.11 -28.21
N ASP A 32 2.80 55.59 -27.82
CA ASP A 32 1.92 55.00 -26.82
C ASP A 32 0.84 54.18 -27.54
N SER A 33 1.15 52.92 -27.83
CA SER A 33 0.15 51.92 -28.25
C SER A 33 0.67 50.50 -27.99
N ALA A 34 0.95 50.18 -26.73
CA ALA A 34 1.12 48.81 -26.28
C ALA A 34 -0.21 48.29 -25.74
N GLU A 35 -0.78 47.27 -26.41
CA GLU A 35 -1.81 46.42 -25.82
C GLU A 35 -1.32 45.92 -24.43
N PRO A 36 -2.20 45.87 -23.42
CA PRO A 36 -1.79 45.43 -22.10
C PRO A 36 -1.25 44.00 -22.19
N PRO A 37 -0.11 43.68 -21.54
CA PRO A 37 0.43 42.34 -21.58
C PRO A 37 -0.62 41.37 -21.04
N GLU A 38 -1.01 40.39 -21.84
CA GLU A 38 -1.86 39.28 -21.40
C GLU A 38 -1.27 38.74 -20.09
N LYS A 39 -2.03 38.87 -19.00
CA LYS A 39 -1.65 38.31 -17.71
C LYS A 39 -1.49 36.81 -17.92
N LYS A 40 -0.25 36.32 -17.95
CA LYS A 40 0.04 34.88 -17.90
C LYS A 40 -0.80 34.30 -16.76
N PRO A 41 -1.57 33.23 -17.00
CA PRO A 41 -2.43 32.68 -15.97
C PRO A 41 -1.59 32.33 -14.74
N GLU A 42 -1.97 32.88 -13.58
CA GLU A 42 -1.30 32.57 -12.32
C GLU A 42 -1.33 31.06 -12.09
N ILE A 43 -0.14 30.45 -12.09
CA ILE A 43 0.01 29.02 -11.83
C ILE A 43 -0.28 28.82 -10.35
N LYS A 44 -1.51 28.40 -10.03
CA LYS A 44 -1.89 27.99 -8.67
C LYS A 44 -1.05 26.77 -8.27
N ARG A 45 -0.03 27.00 -7.43
CA ARG A 45 0.77 25.93 -6.86
C ARG A 45 -0.05 25.20 -5.80
N ILE A 46 -0.23 23.90 -6.02
CA ILE A 46 -1.01 23.05 -5.11
C ILE A 46 -0.07 22.56 -4.02
N PRO A 47 -0.35 22.85 -2.73
CA PRO A 47 0.52 22.43 -1.64
C PRO A 47 0.54 20.90 -1.58
N PHE A 48 1.74 20.34 -1.45
CA PHE A 48 1.94 18.91 -1.25
C PHE A 48 2.45 18.69 0.18
N PRO A 49 1.66 18.07 1.07
CA PRO A 49 2.11 17.79 2.43
C PRO A 49 3.20 16.71 2.38
N GLU A 50 4.41 17.07 2.82
CA GLU A 50 5.53 16.15 2.88
C GLU A 50 5.57 15.42 4.22
N LYS A 51 5.96 14.14 4.17
CA LYS A 51 6.12 13.33 5.38
C LYS A 51 7.42 13.69 6.10
N PRO A 52 7.50 13.53 7.44
CA PRO A 52 8.72 13.82 8.20
C PRO A 52 9.98 13.16 7.62
N ALA A 53 9.91 11.89 7.23
CA ALA A 53 11.04 11.19 6.62
C ALA A 53 11.62 11.86 5.37
N VAL A 54 10.76 12.45 4.51
CA VAL A 54 11.18 13.16 3.29
C VAL A 54 11.88 14.47 3.65
N ILE A 55 11.38 15.15 4.70
CA ILE A 55 11.96 16.40 5.20
C ILE A 55 13.32 16.13 5.85
N GLU A 56 13.43 15.11 6.72
CA GLU A 56 14.69 14.71 7.35
C GLU A 56 15.75 14.32 6.29
N GLU A 57 15.36 13.63 5.21
CA GLU A 57 16.28 13.31 4.10
C GLU A 57 16.72 14.56 3.34
N ARG A 58 15.79 15.45 2.99
CA ARG A 58 16.11 16.71 2.29
C ARG A 58 17.04 17.61 3.11
N ASN A 59 16.87 17.62 4.43
CA ASN A 59 17.73 18.36 5.34
C ASN A 59 19.11 17.68 5.53
N GLY A 60 19.28 16.47 5.00
CA GLY A 60 20.51 15.69 5.14
C GLY A 60 20.74 15.13 6.55
N GLU A 61 19.66 15.01 7.36
CA GLU A 61 19.67 14.40 8.69
C GLU A 61 19.76 12.88 8.59
N ILE A 62 19.06 12.31 7.60
CA ILE A 62 19.10 10.90 7.23
C ILE A 62 19.55 10.74 5.78
N GLU A 63 20.02 9.55 5.46
CA GLU A 63 20.35 9.12 4.11
C GLU A 63 20.03 7.64 3.91
N PHE A 64 19.84 7.24 2.66
CA PHE A 64 19.58 5.86 2.28
C PHE A 64 20.84 5.26 1.65
N ARG A 65 21.42 4.25 2.29
CA ARG A 65 22.62 3.58 1.80
C ARG A 65 22.33 2.13 1.46
N VAL A 66 22.75 1.70 0.28
CA VAL A 66 22.75 0.28 -0.10
C VAL A 66 24.13 -0.28 0.21
N VAL A 67 24.17 -1.32 1.04
CA VAL A 67 25.38 -1.98 1.50
C VAL A 67 25.27 -3.49 1.34
N ASN A 68 26.40 -4.16 1.19
CA ASN A 68 26.54 -5.62 1.32
C ASN A 68 27.82 -5.94 2.10
N ASN A 69 28.09 -7.22 2.34
CA ASN A 69 29.33 -7.63 2.98
C ASN A 69 30.51 -7.60 1.99
N ASP A 70 30.99 -6.39 1.73
CA ASP A 70 32.16 -6.04 0.92
C ASP A 70 33.49 -6.04 1.71
N ASN A 71 33.46 -6.40 3.00
CA ASN A 71 34.54 -6.26 3.98
C ASN A 71 34.96 -4.81 4.32
N GLU A 72 34.21 -3.79 3.89
CA GLU A 72 34.50 -2.40 4.25
C GLU A 72 33.98 -2.07 5.65
N ARG A 73 34.71 -1.21 6.36
CA ARG A 73 34.39 -0.86 7.76
C ARG A 73 33.01 -0.23 7.89
N GLU A 74 32.65 0.71 6.99
CA GLU A 74 31.35 1.39 7.05
C GLU A 74 30.19 0.43 6.76
N SER A 75 30.32 -0.40 5.72
CA SER A 75 29.34 -1.43 5.36
C SER A 75 29.12 -2.39 6.53
N LEU A 76 30.18 -2.86 7.18
CA LEU A 76 30.08 -3.73 8.36
C LEU A 76 29.38 -3.06 9.55
N ILE A 77 29.63 -1.77 9.80
CA ILE A 77 28.93 -1.03 10.86
C ILE A 77 27.43 -0.99 10.57
N ILE A 78 27.06 -0.63 9.34
CA ILE A 78 25.65 -0.53 8.93
C ILE A 78 24.95 -1.89 8.99
N LEU A 79 25.57 -2.94 8.43
CA LEU A 79 25.05 -4.30 8.50
C LEU A 79 24.89 -4.79 9.95
N THR A 80 25.84 -4.45 10.82
CA THR A 80 25.74 -4.80 12.25
C THR A 80 24.59 -4.07 12.93
N GLY A 81 24.38 -2.79 12.63
CA GLY A 81 23.23 -2.02 13.10
C GLY A 81 21.90 -2.63 12.64
N LEU A 82 21.80 -2.97 11.35
CA LEU A 82 20.62 -3.64 10.78
C LEU A 82 20.35 -4.98 11.45
N LYS A 83 21.37 -5.83 11.61
CA LYS A 83 21.26 -7.11 12.31
C LYS A 83 20.66 -6.91 13.71
N CYS A 84 21.17 -5.94 14.47
CA CYS A 84 20.66 -5.64 15.81
C CYS A 84 19.20 -5.20 15.81
N ILE A 85 18.77 -4.40 14.83
CA ILE A 85 17.37 -4.00 14.67
C ILE A 85 16.51 -5.21 14.32
N PHE A 86 16.89 -6.00 13.31
CA PHE A 86 16.13 -7.19 12.92
C PHE A 86 16.00 -8.18 14.06
N GLN A 87 17.07 -8.43 14.83
CA GLN A 87 17.01 -9.31 16.00
C GLN A 87 16.05 -8.83 17.10
N LYS A 88 15.84 -7.52 17.23
CA LYS A 88 14.89 -6.93 18.19
C LYS A 88 13.47 -6.93 17.64
N GLN A 89 13.28 -6.54 16.38
CA GLN A 89 11.96 -6.35 15.76
C GLN A 89 11.34 -7.65 15.24
N LEU A 90 12.16 -8.69 14.99
CA LEU A 90 11.72 -9.99 14.48
C LEU A 90 12.04 -11.10 15.51
N PRO A 91 11.38 -11.12 16.68
CA PRO A 91 11.72 -12.05 17.77
C PRO A 91 11.47 -13.53 17.42
N LYS A 92 10.61 -13.80 16.43
CA LYS A 92 10.35 -15.16 15.94
C LYS A 92 11.48 -15.72 15.06
N MET A 93 12.39 -14.86 14.58
CA MET A 93 13.50 -15.27 13.71
C MET A 93 14.74 -15.58 14.56
N PRO A 94 15.40 -16.74 14.36
CA PRO A 94 16.62 -17.07 15.10
C PRO A 94 17.73 -16.02 14.88
N LYS A 95 18.40 -15.63 15.96
CA LYS A 95 19.42 -14.55 15.91
C LYS A 95 20.58 -14.87 14.98
N ASP A 96 21.03 -16.12 14.96
CA ASP A 96 22.11 -16.60 14.09
C ASP A 96 21.66 -16.68 12.62
N TYR A 97 20.39 -16.98 12.38
CA TYR A 97 19.81 -16.96 11.04
C TYR A 97 19.82 -15.55 10.46
N ILE A 98 19.38 -14.55 11.24
CA ILE A 98 19.45 -13.14 10.85
C ILE A 98 20.89 -12.73 10.55
N ALA A 99 21.82 -13.01 11.46
CA ALA A 99 23.22 -12.64 11.28
C ALA A 99 23.80 -13.26 10.00
N ARG A 100 23.55 -14.56 9.77
CA ARG A 100 24.05 -15.28 8.59
C ARG A 100 23.57 -14.64 7.29
N LEU A 101 22.30 -14.27 7.18
CA LEU A 101 21.77 -13.69 5.94
C LEU A 101 22.11 -12.21 5.76
N VAL A 102 22.16 -11.42 6.83
CA VAL A 102 22.56 -10.01 6.76
C VAL A 102 24.03 -9.87 6.30
N TYR A 103 24.92 -10.76 6.76
CA TYR A 103 26.32 -10.77 6.34
C TYR A 103 26.61 -11.63 5.11
N ASP A 104 25.58 -12.25 4.52
CA ASP A 104 25.76 -13.05 3.30
C ASP A 104 26.06 -12.15 2.10
N ARG A 105 27.10 -12.49 1.33
CA ARG A 105 27.56 -11.66 0.20
C ARG A 105 26.59 -11.60 -0.97
N THR A 106 25.66 -12.55 -1.05
CA THR A 106 24.61 -12.57 -2.09
C THR A 106 23.40 -11.73 -1.71
N HIS A 107 23.34 -11.24 -0.47
CA HIS A 107 22.30 -10.35 0.01
C HIS A 107 22.77 -8.89 -0.03
N LEU A 108 21.83 -8.00 -0.33
CA LEU A 108 22.00 -6.55 -0.26
C LEU A 108 21.08 -6.02 0.83
N SER A 109 21.49 -4.95 1.48
CA SER A 109 20.65 -4.25 2.44
C SER A 109 20.58 -2.77 2.09
N ILE A 110 19.37 -2.22 2.01
CA ILE A 110 19.15 -0.78 2.02
C ILE A 110 18.86 -0.33 3.44
N ALA A 111 19.66 0.60 3.95
CA ALA A 111 19.58 1.10 5.32
C ALA A 111 19.23 2.58 5.34
N ILE A 112 18.43 2.98 6.33
CA ILE A 112 18.27 4.38 6.73
C ILE A 112 19.36 4.67 7.75
N VAL A 113 20.24 5.60 7.44
CA VAL A 113 21.37 5.99 8.28
C VAL A 113 21.17 7.45 8.69
N LYS A 114 21.20 7.70 9.99
CA LYS A 114 21.23 9.05 10.58
C LYS A 114 22.68 9.40 10.91
N LYS A 115 23.08 10.64 10.63
CA LYS A 115 24.48 11.07 10.83
C LYS A 115 24.87 11.00 12.33
N PRO A 116 26.08 10.51 12.67
CA PRO A 116 27.16 10.14 11.75
C PRO A 116 27.00 8.75 11.10
N LEU A 117 26.55 7.70 11.81
CA LEU A 117 26.39 6.33 11.29
C LEU A 117 25.34 5.52 12.09
N GLU A 118 24.32 6.17 12.63
CA GLU A 118 23.25 5.50 13.38
C GLU A 118 22.26 4.85 12.43
N VAL A 119 22.03 3.54 12.57
CA VAL A 119 21.06 2.82 11.73
C VAL A 119 19.67 2.93 12.35
N VAL A 120 18.70 3.42 11.57
CA VAL A 120 17.29 3.59 12.00
C VAL A 120 16.43 2.40 11.60
N GLY A 121 16.76 1.74 10.49
CA GLY A 121 16.02 0.63 9.94
C GLY A 121 16.51 0.26 8.55
N GLY A 122 15.96 -0.80 7.97
CA GLY A 122 16.37 -1.24 6.65
C GLY A 122 15.58 -2.42 6.11
N ILE A 123 15.91 -2.75 4.86
CA ILE A 123 15.43 -3.93 4.16
C ILE A 123 16.63 -4.72 3.66
N THR A 124 16.72 -5.99 4.04
CA THR A 124 17.66 -6.95 3.44
C THR A 124 16.91 -7.75 2.37
N TYR A 125 17.48 -7.80 1.17
CA TYR A 125 16.89 -8.47 0.02
C TYR A 125 17.95 -9.22 -0.78
N ARG A 126 17.51 -10.24 -1.52
CA ARG A 126 18.35 -11.07 -2.39
C ARG A 126 17.84 -10.99 -3.83
N PRO A 127 18.55 -10.32 -4.74
CA PRO A 127 18.16 -10.29 -6.15
C PRO A 127 18.54 -11.58 -6.88
N PHE A 128 17.63 -12.12 -7.69
CA PHE A 128 17.87 -13.28 -8.53
C PHE A 128 18.06 -12.84 -9.99
N LYS A 129 19.32 -12.59 -10.35
CA LYS A 129 19.71 -12.12 -11.70
C LYS A 129 19.15 -13.05 -12.79
N GLY A 130 18.55 -12.46 -13.82
CA GLY A 130 17.97 -13.20 -14.95
C GLY A 130 16.58 -13.81 -14.68
N ARG A 131 16.08 -13.73 -13.43
CA ARG A 131 14.73 -14.17 -13.05
C ARG A 131 13.77 -13.00 -12.84
N ARG A 132 14.26 -11.77 -12.96
CA ARG A 132 13.49 -10.51 -12.82
C ARG A 132 12.74 -10.35 -11.49
N PHE A 133 13.16 -11.07 -10.44
CA PHE A 133 12.61 -10.92 -9.10
C PHE A 133 13.70 -10.85 -8.02
N ALA A 134 13.35 -10.28 -6.87
CA ALA A 134 14.15 -10.32 -5.66
C ALA A 134 13.31 -10.77 -4.46
N GLU A 135 13.93 -11.50 -3.55
CA GLU A 135 13.33 -11.88 -2.27
C GLU A 135 13.61 -10.80 -1.24
N ILE A 136 12.57 -10.27 -0.59
CA ILE A 136 12.72 -9.45 0.61
C ILE A 136 12.79 -10.41 1.80
N VAL A 137 13.95 -10.43 2.46
CA VAL A 137 14.24 -11.38 3.54
C VAL A 137 13.88 -10.75 4.89
N PHE A 138 14.28 -9.50 5.12
CA PHE A 138 13.99 -8.78 6.35
C PHE A 138 13.55 -7.35 6.02
N CYS A 139 12.57 -6.84 6.76
CA CYS A 139 12.10 -5.46 6.68
C CYS A 139 11.72 -5.00 8.08
N ALA A 140 12.45 -4.04 8.64
CA ALA A 140 12.14 -3.51 9.96
C ALA A 140 12.66 -2.08 10.12
N ILE A 141 11.93 -1.31 10.94
CA ILE A 141 12.30 0.01 11.42
C ILE A 141 12.35 -0.05 12.94
N SER A 142 13.31 0.65 13.56
CA SER A 142 13.38 0.75 15.02
C SER A 142 12.07 1.30 15.60
N SER A 143 11.60 0.70 16.71
CA SER A 143 10.25 0.98 17.28
C SER A 143 10.00 2.45 17.59
N ASP A 144 11.04 3.16 18.04
CA ASP A 144 11.01 4.59 18.35
C ASP A 144 10.80 5.49 17.12
N GLN A 145 10.95 4.96 15.91
CA GLN A 145 10.87 5.71 14.65
C GLN A 145 9.73 5.27 13.72
N GLN A 146 8.89 4.30 14.10
CA GLN A 146 7.89 3.67 13.20
C GLN A 146 6.76 4.62 12.72
N VAL A 147 6.53 5.74 13.40
CA VAL A 147 5.42 6.69 13.08
C VAL A 147 5.78 7.79 12.08
N LYS A 148 7.05 7.94 11.71
CA LYS A 148 7.52 9.03 10.83
C LYS A 148 7.34 8.77 9.33
N GLY A 149 6.82 7.59 8.97
CA GLY A 149 6.65 7.16 7.58
C GLY A 149 7.89 6.53 6.95
N TYR A 150 8.90 6.16 7.75
CA TYR A 150 10.15 5.58 7.27
C TYR A 150 9.98 4.31 6.46
N GLY A 151 9.11 3.38 6.87
CA GLY A 151 8.91 2.13 6.13
C GLY A 151 8.45 2.37 4.68
N ALA A 152 7.45 3.23 4.48
CA ALA A 152 6.96 3.56 3.15
C ALA A 152 8.02 4.31 2.30
N HIS A 153 8.80 5.19 2.93
CA HIS A 153 9.87 5.92 2.25
C HIS A 153 11.02 4.98 1.83
N LEU A 154 11.42 4.08 2.72
CA LEU A 154 12.41 3.03 2.48
C LEU A 154 12.01 2.08 1.36
N MET A 155 10.75 1.63 1.33
CA MET A 155 10.26 0.79 0.25
C MET A 155 10.23 1.54 -1.10
N SER A 156 9.94 2.84 -1.09
CA SER A 156 9.98 3.67 -2.31
C SER A 156 11.40 3.81 -2.84
N HIS A 157 12.37 4.06 -1.95
CA HIS A 157 13.80 4.06 -2.26
C HIS A 157 14.27 2.70 -2.81
N LEU A 158 13.88 1.58 -2.17
CA LEU A 158 14.23 0.24 -2.63
C LEU A 158 13.71 -0.02 -4.05
N LYS A 159 12.44 0.31 -4.32
CA LYS A 159 11.83 0.10 -5.64
C LYS A 159 12.53 0.92 -6.72
N ASP A 160 12.78 2.20 -6.46
CA ASP A 160 13.44 3.07 -7.43
C ASP A 160 14.90 2.66 -7.65
N TYR A 161 15.62 2.28 -6.59
CA TYR A 161 17.00 1.79 -6.67
C TYR A 161 17.09 0.49 -7.49
N VAL A 162 16.28 -0.52 -7.16
CA VAL A 162 16.32 -1.83 -7.81
C VAL A 162 15.95 -1.73 -9.29
N LYS A 163 14.95 -0.90 -9.62
CA LYS A 163 14.58 -0.62 -11.02
C LYS A 163 15.68 0.10 -11.81
N ALA A 164 16.45 0.97 -11.15
CA ALA A 164 17.50 1.73 -11.82
C ALA A 164 18.79 0.91 -12.00
N THR A 165 19.02 -0.10 -11.16
CA THR A 165 20.30 -0.83 -11.09
C THR A 165 20.23 -2.29 -11.54
N SER A 166 19.03 -2.83 -11.79
CA SER A 166 18.84 -4.25 -12.14
C SER A 166 17.62 -4.48 -13.05
N ASP A 167 17.43 -5.73 -13.48
CA ASP A 167 16.28 -6.20 -14.26
C ASP A 167 15.08 -6.63 -13.40
N VAL A 168 15.20 -6.50 -12.07
CA VAL A 168 14.17 -6.92 -11.12
C VAL A 168 12.94 -6.03 -11.24
N MET A 169 11.78 -6.67 -11.45
CA MET A 169 10.47 -6.03 -11.52
C MET A 169 9.47 -6.58 -10.51
N HIS A 170 9.82 -7.68 -9.82
CA HIS A 170 8.97 -8.32 -8.85
C HIS A 170 9.69 -8.48 -7.50
N PHE A 171 8.99 -8.20 -6.41
CA PHE A 171 9.43 -8.60 -5.08
C PHE A 171 8.56 -9.75 -4.58
N LEU A 172 9.20 -10.76 -4.00
CA LEU A 172 8.55 -11.81 -3.22
C LEU A 172 8.98 -11.72 -1.78
N THR A 173 8.07 -11.96 -0.84
CA THR A 173 8.35 -11.92 0.59
C THR A 173 7.43 -12.87 1.32
N TYR A 174 7.91 -13.46 2.40
CA TYR A 174 7.04 -14.04 3.43
C TYR A 174 6.77 -12.96 4.48
N ALA A 175 5.52 -12.54 4.58
CA ALA A 175 5.07 -11.57 5.57
C ALA A 175 4.46 -12.28 6.77
N ASP A 176 4.80 -11.83 7.98
CA ASP A 176 4.04 -12.23 9.16
C ASP A 176 2.65 -11.55 9.16
N ASN A 177 1.71 -12.08 9.96
CA ASN A 177 0.34 -11.58 9.99
C ASN A 177 0.26 -10.09 10.34
N TYR A 178 1.19 -9.58 11.16
CA TYR A 178 1.23 -8.17 11.55
C TYR A 178 1.74 -7.26 10.43
N ALA A 179 2.60 -7.74 9.52
CA ALA A 179 3.14 -6.95 8.42
C ALA A 179 2.31 -7.02 7.13
N ILE A 180 1.32 -7.93 7.01
CA ILE A 180 0.47 -8.03 5.80
C ILE A 180 -0.14 -6.67 5.45
N GLY A 181 -0.67 -5.93 6.43
CA GLY A 181 -1.24 -4.60 6.20
C GLY A 181 -0.23 -3.58 5.68
N TYR A 182 1.03 -3.65 6.15
CA TYR A 182 2.12 -2.81 5.63
C TYR A 182 2.43 -3.17 4.18
N PHE A 183 2.64 -4.44 3.87
CA PHE A 183 2.98 -4.90 2.52
C PHE A 183 1.83 -4.64 1.53
N LYS A 184 0.57 -4.84 1.92
CA LYS A 184 -0.61 -4.45 1.12
C LYS A 184 -0.56 -2.96 0.74
N LYS A 185 -0.29 -2.07 1.71
CA LYS A 185 -0.12 -0.62 1.45
C LYS A 185 1.06 -0.30 0.54
N GLN A 186 2.08 -1.16 0.50
CA GLN A 186 3.21 -1.06 -0.43
C GLN A 186 2.93 -1.72 -1.78
N GLY A 187 1.70 -2.16 -2.09
CA GLY A 187 1.35 -2.77 -3.36
C GLY A 187 1.78 -4.23 -3.49
N PHE A 188 1.86 -4.95 -2.37
CA PHE A 188 1.95 -6.41 -2.37
C PHE A 188 0.55 -7.04 -2.33
N THR A 189 0.39 -8.18 -2.98
CA THR A 189 -0.81 -9.01 -2.96
C THR A 189 -0.45 -10.44 -2.53
N LYS A 190 -1.43 -11.17 -1.98
CA LYS A 190 -1.30 -12.62 -1.71
C LYS A 190 -1.33 -13.45 -3.01
N GLU A 191 -1.84 -12.88 -4.10
CA GLU A 191 -1.91 -13.54 -5.40
C GLU A 191 -0.54 -13.52 -6.09
N ILE A 192 0.07 -14.70 -6.22
CA ILE A 192 1.38 -14.85 -6.87
C ILE A 192 1.16 -15.11 -8.37
N THR A 193 1.32 -14.07 -9.19
CA THR A 193 1.19 -14.15 -10.65
C THR A 193 2.48 -14.59 -11.34
N LEU A 194 3.62 -14.57 -10.63
CA LEU A 194 4.88 -15.07 -11.15
C LEU A 194 4.86 -16.60 -11.23
N ASP A 195 5.22 -17.18 -12.39
CA ASP A 195 5.26 -18.63 -12.60
C ASP A 195 6.10 -19.31 -11.51
N LYS A 196 5.55 -20.36 -10.88
CA LYS A 196 6.20 -21.15 -9.82
C LYS A 196 7.61 -21.59 -10.23
N LYS A 197 7.87 -21.93 -11.49
CA LYS A 197 9.21 -22.34 -11.98
C LYS A 197 10.27 -21.24 -11.84
N VAL A 198 9.84 -19.98 -11.76
CA VAL A 198 10.73 -18.82 -11.65
C VAL A 198 11.24 -18.66 -10.21
N TRP A 199 10.43 -18.97 -9.19
CA TRP A 199 10.75 -18.64 -7.80
C TRP A 199 10.75 -19.82 -6.82
N MET A 200 10.02 -20.88 -7.12
CA MET A 200 9.90 -22.05 -6.24
C MET A 200 11.25 -22.75 -6.11
N GLY A 201 11.67 -23.00 -4.87
CA GLY A 201 13.00 -23.53 -4.54
C GLY A 201 14.15 -22.51 -4.50
N TYR A 202 13.90 -21.24 -4.88
CA TYR A 202 14.90 -20.16 -4.81
C TYR A 202 14.77 -19.33 -3.54
N ILE A 203 13.54 -19.05 -3.13
CA ILE A 203 13.23 -18.30 -1.91
C ILE A 203 13.14 -19.25 -0.71
N LYS A 204 13.21 -18.69 0.50
CA LYS A 204 13.05 -19.44 1.74
C LYS A 204 11.60 -19.45 2.18
N ASP A 205 11.12 -20.62 2.56
CA ASP A 205 9.80 -20.80 3.16
C ASP A 205 9.90 -20.56 4.66
N TYR A 206 9.00 -19.74 5.20
CA TYR A 206 8.94 -19.42 6.62
C TYR A 206 7.62 -19.92 7.19
N GLU A 207 7.71 -20.78 8.21
CA GLU A 207 6.54 -21.31 8.89
C GLU A 207 5.69 -20.18 9.50
N GLY A 208 4.39 -20.18 9.20
CA GLY A 208 3.45 -19.14 9.64
C GLY A 208 3.58 -17.79 8.91
N GLY A 209 4.41 -17.70 7.87
CA GLY A 209 4.47 -16.55 6.97
C GLY A 209 3.48 -16.69 5.80
N THR A 210 2.88 -15.59 5.38
CA THR A 210 2.09 -15.52 4.14
C THR A 210 2.97 -15.04 3.00
N ILE A 211 3.09 -15.82 1.92
CA ILE A 211 3.79 -15.36 0.71
C ILE A 211 3.02 -14.20 0.06
N MET A 212 3.75 -13.16 -0.33
CA MET A 212 3.20 -11.99 -1.00
C MET A 212 4.09 -11.53 -2.16
N GLN A 213 3.47 -11.05 -3.23
CA GLN A 213 4.13 -10.53 -4.42
C GLN A 213 3.85 -9.04 -4.62
N CYS A 214 4.88 -8.26 -4.92
CA CYS A 214 4.75 -6.90 -5.47
C CYS A 214 5.26 -6.87 -6.91
N SER A 215 4.39 -6.50 -7.85
CA SER A 215 4.78 -6.21 -9.24
C SER A 215 4.96 -4.70 -9.41
N MET A 216 6.19 -4.27 -9.71
CA MET A 216 6.50 -2.86 -9.84
C MET A 216 5.96 -2.27 -11.14
N LEU A 217 5.53 -1.01 -11.09
CA LEU A 217 5.07 -0.27 -12.27
C LEU A 217 6.30 0.29 -13.02
N PRO A 218 6.43 0.05 -14.33
CA PRO A 218 7.67 0.31 -15.06
C PRO A 218 7.99 1.81 -15.19
N ARG A 219 6.99 2.65 -15.47
CA ARG A 219 7.20 4.07 -15.82
C ARG A 219 7.22 5.04 -14.64
N ILE A 220 6.94 4.58 -13.42
CA ILE A 220 6.82 5.47 -12.25
C ILE A 220 8.14 5.55 -11.46
N ARG A 221 8.38 6.71 -10.87
CA ARG A 221 9.34 6.88 -9.77
C ARG A 221 8.56 6.90 -8.46
N TYR A 222 8.76 5.90 -7.61
CA TYR A 222 8.01 5.69 -6.38
C TYR A 222 8.19 6.84 -5.38
N LEU A 223 9.38 7.44 -5.31
CA LEU A 223 9.63 8.63 -4.48
C LEU A 223 8.79 9.84 -4.90
N GLU A 224 8.41 9.93 -6.17
CA GLU A 224 7.57 11.01 -6.73
C GLU A 224 6.08 10.64 -6.82
N MET A 225 5.70 9.43 -6.39
CA MET A 225 4.35 8.90 -6.56
C MET A 225 3.29 9.83 -5.96
N GLY A 226 3.51 10.36 -4.75
CA GLY A 226 2.56 11.26 -4.10
C GLY A 226 2.30 12.53 -4.92
N ARG A 227 3.37 13.14 -5.46
CA ARG A 227 3.27 14.33 -6.30
C ARG A 227 2.60 14.02 -7.64
N MET A 228 2.92 12.86 -8.23
CA MET A 228 2.29 12.37 -9.46
C MET A 228 0.78 12.17 -9.28
N LEU A 229 0.35 11.49 -8.21
CA LEU A 229 -1.06 11.25 -7.91
C LEU A 229 -1.82 12.56 -7.66
N LEU A 230 -1.21 13.51 -6.95
CA LEU A 230 -1.81 14.83 -6.75
C LEU A 230 -2.02 15.56 -8.08
N LYS A 231 -1.02 15.54 -8.98
CA LYS A 231 -1.15 16.12 -10.33
C LYS A 231 -2.26 15.45 -11.14
N GLN A 232 -2.35 14.12 -11.09
CA GLN A 232 -3.40 13.37 -11.79
C GLN A 232 -4.79 13.71 -11.26
N LYS A 233 -4.96 13.73 -9.93
CA LYS A 233 -6.21 14.12 -9.28
C LYS A 233 -6.66 15.52 -9.72
N GLU A 234 -5.73 16.47 -9.75
CA GLU A 234 -6.03 17.85 -10.11
C GLU A 234 -6.32 18.03 -11.60
N CYS A 235 -5.68 17.23 -12.47
CA CYS A 235 -6.03 17.17 -13.89
C CYS A 235 -7.48 16.69 -14.07
N VAL A 236 -7.87 15.61 -13.39
CA VAL A 236 -9.26 15.10 -13.40
C VAL A 236 -10.22 16.16 -12.85
N GLN A 237 -9.91 16.78 -11.71
CA GLN A 237 -10.75 17.83 -11.12
C GLN A 237 -10.84 19.09 -11.99
N ALA A 238 -9.78 19.47 -12.69
CA ALA A 238 -9.82 20.57 -13.66
C ALA A 238 -10.77 20.27 -14.82
N LYS A 239 -10.72 19.03 -15.36
CA LYS A 239 -11.68 18.59 -16.36
C LYS A 239 -13.10 18.60 -15.80
N ILE A 240 -13.33 18.06 -14.60
CA ILE A 240 -14.64 18.08 -13.94
C ILE A 240 -15.14 19.52 -13.80
N ARG A 241 -14.34 20.46 -13.28
CA ARG A 241 -14.73 21.87 -13.12
C ARG A 241 -15.16 22.55 -14.42
N ALA A 242 -14.62 22.14 -15.57
CA ALA A 242 -14.98 22.71 -16.86
C ALA A 242 -16.41 22.34 -17.32
N TYR A 243 -16.98 21.24 -16.82
CA TYR A 243 -18.33 20.78 -17.19
C TYR A 243 -19.30 20.80 -16.01
N SER A 244 -18.79 20.56 -14.80
CA SER A 244 -19.57 20.44 -13.58
C SER A 244 -19.91 21.83 -13.02
N LYS A 245 -21.20 22.03 -12.79
CA LYS A 245 -21.74 23.18 -12.05
C LYS A 245 -21.86 22.90 -10.55
N SER A 246 -21.36 21.77 -10.06
CA SER A 246 -21.51 21.35 -8.65
C SER A 246 -20.80 22.28 -7.66
N HIS A 247 -19.86 23.10 -8.12
CA HIS A 247 -19.18 24.09 -7.29
C HIS A 247 -19.99 25.39 -7.09
N ASN A 248 -21.11 25.55 -7.80
CA ASN A 248 -21.99 26.69 -7.62
C ASN A 248 -22.77 26.56 -6.32
N ILE A 249 -22.57 27.50 -5.41
CA ILE A 249 -23.35 27.58 -4.18
C ILE A 249 -24.66 28.29 -4.52
N HIS A 250 -25.77 27.56 -4.46
CA HIS A 250 -27.10 28.11 -4.65
C HIS A 250 -27.66 28.61 -3.32
N ALA A 251 -28.26 29.80 -3.33
CA ALA A 251 -28.95 30.33 -2.15
C ALA A 251 -30.14 29.43 -1.78
N PRO A 252 -30.50 29.34 -0.49
CA PRO A 252 -31.69 28.60 -0.09
C PRO A 252 -32.94 29.20 -0.76
N PRO A 253 -33.98 28.38 -1.00
CA PRO A 253 -35.29 28.84 -1.48
C PRO A 253 -35.83 30.02 -0.66
N LYS A 254 -36.48 30.98 -1.33
CA LYS A 254 -37.00 32.20 -0.68
C LYS A 254 -38.09 31.88 0.33
N GLU A 255 -38.80 30.80 0.09
CA GLU A 255 -39.86 30.21 0.89
C GLU A 255 -39.36 29.82 2.29
N TRP A 256 -38.06 29.52 2.43
CA TRP A 256 -37.45 29.15 3.70
C TRP A 256 -37.05 30.34 4.60
N LYS A 257 -37.34 31.58 4.18
CA LYS A 257 -36.97 32.79 4.93
C LYS A 257 -37.58 32.83 6.34
N ASN A 258 -38.76 32.23 6.55
CA ASN A 258 -39.49 32.22 7.82
C ASN A 258 -39.55 30.82 8.49
N GLY A 259 -38.71 29.88 8.06
CA GLY A 259 -38.71 28.50 8.54
C GLY A 259 -38.71 27.47 7.40
N ILE A 260 -38.34 26.23 7.70
CA ILE A 260 -38.25 25.16 6.69
C ILE A 260 -39.67 24.72 6.32
N THR A 261 -39.99 24.80 5.03
CA THR A 261 -41.26 24.34 4.45
C THR A 261 -40.99 23.31 3.36
N GLU A 262 -41.92 22.39 3.13
CA GLU A 262 -41.79 21.40 2.07
C GLU A 262 -41.87 22.09 0.70
N ILE A 263 -40.90 21.80 -0.17
CA ILE A 263 -40.81 22.34 -1.53
C ILE A 263 -40.54 21.18 -2.48
N ASN A 264 -41.22 21.17 -3.62
CA ASN A 264 -40.93 20.20 -4.68
C ASN A 264 -39.51 20.46 -5.23
N PRO A 265 -38.58 19.49 -5.13
CA PRO A 265 -37.20 19.69 -5.60
C PRO A 265 -37.11 20.05 -7.09
N LEU A 266 -38.06 19.61 -7.93
CA LEU A 266 -38.08 19.92 -9.36
C LEU A 266 -38.42 21.38 -9.67
N ASP A 267 -39.00 22.12 -8.72
CA ASP A 267 -39.27 23.55 -8.86
C ASP A 267 -38.01 24.40 -8.66
N ILE A 268 -36.97 23.83 -8.05
CA ILE A 268 -35.67 24.49 -7.86
C ILE A 268 -34.88 24.38 -9.18
N PRO A 269 -34.61 25.51 -9.89
CA PRO A 269 -33.97 25.47 -11.21
C PRO A 269 -32.60 24.78 -11.22
N ALA A 270 -31.86 24.88 -10.12
CA ALA A 270 -30.55 24.25 -9.95
C ALA A 270 -30.63 22.72 -9.89
N ILE A 271 -31.63 22.17 -9.20
CA ILE A 271 -31.86 20.72 -9.08
C ILE A 271 -32.35 20.18 -10.42
N ARG A 272 -33.26 20.88 -11.10
CA ARG A 272 -33.67 20.51 -12.46
C ARG A 272 -32.49 20.49 -13.44
N ALA A 273 -31.61 21.48 -13.36
CA ALA A 273 -30.44 21.59 -14.24
C ALA A 273 -29.34 20.57 -13.95
N SER A 274 -29.31 19.93 -12.77
CA SER A 274 -28.37 18.85 -12.46
C SER A 274 -28.79 17.50 -13.05
N GLY A 275 -30.01 17.40 -13.59
CA GLY A 275 -30.58 16.13 -14.04
C GLY A 275 -31.00 15.22 -12.90
N TRP A 276 -31.15 15.77 -11.69
CA TRP A 276 -31.63 15.04 -10.52
C TRP A 276 -33.04 14.51 -10.76
N SER A 277 -33.27 13.25 -10.37
CA SER A 277 -34.59 12.64 -10.32
C SER A 277 -34.84 12.05 -8.93
N PRO A 278 -36.11 11.90 -8.51
CA PRO A 278 -36.46 11.18 -7.29
C PRO A 278 -35.82 9.79 -7.23
N ASP A 279 -35.82 9.05 -8.34
CA ASP A 279 -35.24 7.71 -8.42
C ASP A 279 -33.71 7.70 -8.16
N MET A 280 -32.98 8.71 -8.66
CA MET A 280 -31.54 8.84 -8.38
C MET A 280 -31.27 9.12 -6.91
N ASP A 281 -32.11 9.94 -6.27
CA ASP A 281 -32.01 10.27 -4.85
C ASP A 281 -32.34 9.07 -3.97
N GLU A 282 -33.38 8.32 -4.34
CA GLU A 282 -33.74 7.07 -3.68
C GLU A 282 -32.59 6.06 -3.76
N LEU A 283 -32.01 5.86 -4.95
CA LEU A 283 -30.85 4.99 -5.14
C LEU A 283 -29.61 5.48 -4.35
N ALA A 284 -29.36 6.79 -4.28
CA ALA A 284 -28.23 7.35 -3.53
C ALA A 284 -28.40 7.22 -2.01
N ARG A 285 -29.65 7.22 -1.52
CA ARG A 285 -29.98 7.02 -0.11
C ARG A 285 -30.03 5.54 0.29
N GLN A 286 -30.10 4.63 -0.68
CA GLN A 286 -30.03 3.20 -0.39
C GLN A 286 -28.69 2.91 0.30
N PRO A 287 -28.72 2.31 1.51
CA PRO A 287 -27.51 1.84 2.15
C PRO A 287 -26.77 0.91 1.19
N ARG A 288 -25.50 1.19 0.93
CA ARG A 288 -24.66 0.34 0.06
C ARG A 288 -24.55 -1.08 0.59
N HIS A 289 -24.61 -1.23 1.92
CA HIS A 289 -24.54 -2.49 2.63
C HIS A 289 -25.68 -2.58 3.66
N GLY A 290 -25.99 -3.80 4.10
CA GLY A 290 -26.98 -4.05 5.13
C GLY A 290 -26.68 -3.33 6.47
N PRO A 291 -27.69 -3.16 7.34
CA PRO A 291 -27.58 -2.39 8.59
C PRO A 291 -26.50 -2.92 9.56
N ASN A 292 -26.20 -4.23 9.48
CA ASN A 292 -25.24 -4.91 10.35
C ASN A 292 -23.82 -5.00 9.76
N TYR A 293 -23.60 -4.52 8.53
CA TYR A 293 -22.35 -4.74 7.80
C TYR A 293 -21.11 -4.32 8.57
N ASN A 294 -21.12 -3.12 9.16
CA ASN A 294 -19.95 -2.61 9.88
C ASN A 294 -19.66 -3.44 11.14
N GLN A 295 -20.69 -3.83 11.90
CA GLN A 295 -20.53 -4.67 13.08
C GLN A 295 -20.03 -6.06 12.71
N LEU A 296 -20.53 -6.66 11.62
CA LEU A 296 -20.04 -7.95 11.11
C LEU A 296 -18.60 -7.85 10.61
N LEU A 297 -18.23 -6.74 9.94
CA LEU A 297 -16.88 -6.47 9.50
C LEU A 297 -15.92 -6.34 10.68
N HIS A 298 -16.32 -5.64 11.75
CA HIS A 298 -15.54 -5.55 12.97
C HIS A 298 -15.36 -6.92 13.63
N LEU A 299 -16.45 -7.68 13.80
CA LEU A 299 -16.40 -9.03 14.36
C LEU A 299 -15.48 -9.95 13.54
N LEU A 300 -15.60 -9.93 12.21
CA LEU A 300 -14.75 -10.74 11.33
C LEU A 300 -13.27 -10.37 11.47
N ASN A 301 -12.95 -9.08 11.52
CA ASN A 301 -11.58 -8.61 11.73
C ASN A 301 -11.03 -9.07 13.08
N ASP A 302 -11.82 -9.03 14.15
CA ASP A 302 -11.42 -9.51 15.47
C ASP A 302 -11.15 -11.02 15.45
N LEU A 303 -12.01 -11.80 14.77
CA LEU A 303 -11.79 -13.23 14.58
C LEU A 303 -10.50 -13.51 13.79
N GLN A 304 -10.28 -12.83 12.67
CA GLN A 304 -9.08 -13.01 11.83
C GLN A 304 -7.78 -12.64 12.56
N ASN A 305 -7.81 -11.64 13.45
CA ASN A 305 -6.63 -11.18 14.19
C ASN A 305 -6.36 -11.97 15.49
N HIS A 306 -7.28 -12.85 15.90
CA HIS A 306 -7.11 -13.64 17.11
C HIS A 306 -6.00 -14.70 16.95
N ASN A 307 -5.18 -14.91 17.99
CA ASN A 307 -4.03 -15.83 17.95
C ASN A 307 -4.39 -17.30 17.62
N SER A 308 -5.64 -17.70 17.82
CA SER A 308 -6.14 -19.06 17.50
C SER A 308 -6.76 -19.17 16.10
N ALA A 309 -6.73 -18.12 15.28
CA ALA A 309 -7.36 -18.10 13.97
C ALA A 309 -6.54 -18.70 12.84
N TRP A 310 -5.24 -18.95 13.07
CA TRP A 310 -4.29 -19.38 12.05
C TRP A 310 -4.73 -20.57 11.17
N PRO A 311 -5.49 -21.59 11.63
CA PRO A 311 -5.93 -22.69 10.76
C PRO A 311 -7.13 -22.32 9.88
N PHE A 312 -7.81 -21.21 10.18
CA PHE A 312 -9.10 -20.85 9.60
C PHE A 312 -9.02 -19.61 8.70
N LEU A 313 -7.83 -19.04 8.52
CA LEU A 313 -7.64 -17.80 7.77
C LEU A 313 -7.90 -17.96 6.26
N VAL A 314 -7.72 -19.16 5.73
CA VAL A 314 -7.84 -19.49 4.30
C VAL A 314 -8.42 -20.91 4.14
N PRO A 315 -8.96 -21.26 2.96
CA PRO A 315 -9.45 -22.62 2.70
C PRO A 315 -8.36 -23.68 2.92
N VAL A 316 -8.73 -24.85 3.41
CA VAL A 316 -7.82 -25.99 3.56
C VAL A 316 -7.32 -26.42 2.19
N ASN A 317 -6.01 -26.41 1.97
CA ASN A 317 -5.45 -26.79 0.69
C ASN A 317 -5.60 -28.30 0.43
N ARG A 318 -6.21 -28.66 -0.71
CA ARG A 318 -6.40 -30.06 -1.12
C ARG A 318 -5.09 -30.81 -1.32
N ASP A 319 -4.04 -30.11 -1.73
CA ASP A 319 -2.72 -30.72 -1.94
C ASP A 319 -2.04 -31.08 -0.60
N ASP A 320 -2.36 -30.34 0.47
CA ASP A 320 -1.79 -30.55 1.80
C ASP A 320 -2.62 -31.57 2.62
N VAL A 321 -3.94 -31.62 2.36
CA VAL A 321 -4.88 -32.52 3.07
C VAL A 321 -5.82 -33.19 2.06
N ALA A 322 -5.38 -34.33 1.51
CA ALA A 322 -6.00 -34.96 0.35
C ALA A 322 -7.46 -35.40 0.54
N ASP A 323 -7.81 -35.95 1.70
CA ASP A 323 -9.13 -36.49 2.02
C ASP A 323 -10.09 -35.46 2.64
N TYR A 324 -9.63 -34.23 2.90
CA TYR A 324 -10.41 -33.21 3.61
C TYR A 324 -11.78 -32.96 2.95
N TYR A 325 -11.78 -32.72 1.65
CA TYR A 325 -13.00 -32.45 0.87
C TYR A 325 -13.85 -33.70 0.58
N GLU A 326 -13.34 -34.89 0.90
CA GLU A 326 -14.13 -36.12 0.90
C GLU A 326 -14.94 -36.23 2.20
N VAL A 327 -14.36 -35.81 3.32
CA VAL A 327 -14.98 -35.85 4.66
C VAL A 327 -15.88 -34.62 4.91
N ILE A 328 -15.40 -33.43 4.55
CA ILE A 328 -16.07 -32.14 4.74
C ILE A 328 -16.76 -31.72 3.44
N LYS A 329 -18.10 -31.70 3.46
CA LYS A 329 -18.93 -31.42 2.28
C LYS A 329 -19.23 -29.94 2.06
N GLU A 330 -19.28 -29.16 3.14
CA GLU A 330 -19.54 -27.73 3.11
C GLU A 330 -18.35 -27.01 3.76
N PRO A 331 -17.22 -26.82 3.04
CA PRO A 331 -16.05 -26.14 3.58
C PRO A 331 -16.34 -24.65 3.83
N MET A 332 -15.75 -24.11 4.89
CA MET A 332 -15.84 -22.69 5.23
C MET A 332 -14.56 -22.22 5.93
N ASP A 333 -14.19 -20.97 5.71
CA ASP A 333 -13.02 -20.30 6.31
C ASP A 333 -13.24 -18.78 6.37
N LEU A 334 -12.41 -18.08 7.14
CA LEU A 334 -12.58 -16.65 7.41
C LEU A 334 -12.33 -15.76 6.17
N SER A 335 -11.57 -16.20 5.17
CA SER A 335 -11.41 -15.42 3.91
C SER A 335 -12.60 -15.61 2.96
N THR A 336 -13.21 -16.80 2.96
CA THR A 336 -14.49 -17.02 2.28
C THR A 336 -15.58 -16.18 2.94
N MET A 337 -15.64 -16.13 4.27
CA MET A 337 -16.56 -15.25 4.99
C MET A 337 -16.32 -13.76 4.68
N GLU A 338 -15.08 -13.31 4.57
CA GLU A 338 -14.73 -11.94 4.14
C GLU A 338 -15.33 -11.63 2.76
N SER A 339 -15.15 -12.54 1.80
CA SER A 339 -15.69 -12.39 0.44
C SER A 339 -17.23 -12.38 0.43
N LYS A 340 -17.87 -13.20 1.27
CA LYS A 340 -19.34 -13.23 1.40
C LYS A 340 -19.89 -11.95 2.02
N LEU A 341 -19.20 -11.40 3.03
CA LEU A 341 -19.58 -10.14 3.66
C LEU A 341 -19.48 -8.98 2.68
N GLU A 342 -18.37 -8.85 1.94
CA GLU A 342 -18.17 -7.80 0.93
C GLU A 342 -19.21 -7.86 -0.20
N ALA A 343 -19.76 -9.04 -0.48
CA ALA A 343 -20.80 -9.28 -1.46
C ALA A 343 -22.24 -9.21 -0.88
N ASP A 344 -22.41 -8.68 0.34
CA ASP A 344 -23.70 -8.54 1.05
C ASP A 344 -24.49 -9.85 1.18
N GLN A 345 -23.80 -10.99 1.32
CA GLN A 345 -24.43 -12.31 1.46
C GLN A 345 -24.83 -12.67 2.90
N TYR A 346 -24.55 -11.79 3.87
CA TYR A 346 -25.00 -11.93 5.25
C TYR A 346 -26.10 -10.89 5.53
N LEU A 347 -27.35 -11.31 5.35
CA LEU A 347 -28.50 -10.43 5.56
C LEU A 347 -28.76 -10.22 7.05
N THR A 348 -28.50 -11.26 7.85
CA THR A 348 -28.63 -11.20 9.30
C THR A 348 -27.36 -11.66 10.03
N PRO A 349 -27.16 -11.29 11.31
CA PRO A 349 -26.03 -11.78 12.10
C PRO A 349 -26.01 -13.31 12.24
N GLU A 350 -27.18 -13.95 12.22
CA GLU A 350 -27.34 -15.41 12.27
C GLU A 350 -26.76 -16.09 11.03
N ASP A 351 -26.86 -15.48 9.83
CA ASP A 351 -26.22 -16.00 8.62
C ASP A 351 -24.69 -16.05 8.78
N PHE A 352 -24.11 -14.99 9.34
CA PHE A 352 -22.68 -14.92 9.65
C PHE A 352 -22.28 -15.93 10.71
N ILE A 353 -23.05 -16.02 11.80
CA ILE A 353 -22.81 -16.97 12.91
C ILE A 353 -22.87 -18.41 12.40
N LYS A 354 -23.80 -18.72 11.49
CA LYS A 354 -23.92 -20.06 10.89
C LYS A 354 -22.63 -20.45 10.18
N ASP A 355 -22.09 -19.58 9.33
CA ASP A 355 -20.83 -19.83 8.64
C ASP A 355 -19.64 -19.89 9.61
N ALA A 356 -19.59 -19.00 10.61
CA ALA A 356 -18.55 -19.02 11.63
C ALA A 356 -18.55 -20.33 12.42
N LYS A 357 -19.73 -20.82 12.82
CA LYS A 357 -19.88 -22.13 13.48
C LYS A 357 -19.47 -23.27 12.55
N LEU A 358 -19.82 -23.19 11.26
CA LEU A 358 -19.43 -24.20 10.27
C LEU A 358 -17.89 -24.33 10.18
N VAL A 359 -17.13 -23.24 10.30
CA VAL A 359 -15.65 -23.29 10.41
C VAL A 359 -15.22 -24.19 11.58
N PHE A 360 -15.80 -23.97 12.76
CA PHE A 360 -15.42 -24.69 13.98
C PHE A 360 -15.91 -26.14 13.99
N ASP A 361 -17.13 -26.38 13.52
CA ASP A 361 -17.75 -27.70 13.45
C ASP A 361 -17.05 -28.59 12.42
N ASN A 362 -16.69 -28.06 11.25
CA ASN A 362 -15.87 -28.77 10.28
C ASN A 362 -14.50 -29.13 10.86
N CYS A 363 -13.88 -28.20 11.60
CA CYS A 363 -12.61 -28.46 12.26
C CYS A 363 -12.73 -29.62 13.26
N ARG A 364 -13.76 -29.64 14.11
CA ARG A 364 -14.00 -30.73 15.09
C ARG A 364 -14.42 -32.04 14.45
N LYS A 365 -15.15 -31.99 13.34
CA LYS A 365 -15.55 -33.19 12.58
C LYS A 365 -14.35 -33.89 11.95
N TYR A 366 -13.40 -33.13 11.41
CA TYR A 366 -12.22 -33.68 10.76
C TYR A 366 -11.09 -34.00 11.74
N ASN A 367 -10.90 -33.20 12.79
CA ASN A 367 -9.76 -33.31 13.71
C ASN A 367 -10.17 -33.84 15.08
N ASN A 368 -9.36 -34.73 15.66
CA ASN A 368 -9.52 -35.19 17.04
C ASN A 368 -9.41 -34.03 18.05
N GLU A 369 -10.16 -34.09 19.15
CA GLU A 369 -10.22 -33.04 20.20
C GLU A 369 -8.87 -32.71 20.84
N SER A 370 -7.94 -33.66 20.87
CA SER A 370 -6.59 -33.45 21.43
C SER A 370 -5.69 -32.57 20.55
N THR A 371 -6.04 -32.41 19.28
CA THR A 371 -5.23 -31.69 18.28
C THR A 371 -5.15 -30.19 18.57
N PRO A 372 -4.06 -29.52 18.13
CA PRO A 372 -3.98 -28.06 18.16
C PRO A 372 -5.13 -27.39 17.40
N TYR A 373 -5.61 -28.00 16.32
CA TYR A 373 -6.72 -27.49 15.50
C TYR A 373 -8.03 -27.43 16.27
N ALA A 374 -8.46 -28.53 16.90
CA ALA A 374 -9.68 -28.58 17.70
C ALA A 374 -9.61 -27.62 18.90
N LYS A 375 -8.44 -27.52 19.55
CA LYS A 375 -8.20 -26.54 20.63
C LYS A 375 -8.32 -25.10 20.13
N SER A 376 -7.79 -24.80 18.95
CA SER A 376 -7.91 -23.48 18.32
C SER A 376 -9.36 -23.14 17.96
N ALA A 377 -10.12 -24.10 17.40
CA ALA A 377 -11.55 -23.93 17.10
C ALA A 377 -12.33 -23.55 18.36
N ASN A 378 -12.15 -24.30 19.46
CA ASN A 378 -12.85 -24.05 20.72
C ASN A 378 -12.49 -22.68 21.34
N LYS A 379 -11.23 -22.25 21.22
CA LYS A 379 -10.79 -20.93 21.71
C LYS A 379 -11.39 -19.80 20.87
N LEU A 380 -11.35 -19.93 19.55
CA LEU A 380 -11.86 -18.90 18.65
C LEU A 380 -13.38 -18.79 18.70
N GLU A 381 -14.09 -19.92 18.79
CA GLU A 381 -15.54 -19.93 18.98
C GLU A 381 -15.95 -19.27 20.30
N LYS A 382 -15.24 -19.58 21.39
CA LYS A 382 -15.48 -18.91 22.68
C LYS A 382 -15.27 -17.39 22.56
N TYR A 383 -14.21 -16.97 21.87
CA TYR A 383 -13.93 -15.56 21.64
C TYR A 383 -15.01 -14.88 20.78
N MET A 384 -15.49 -15.55 19.74
CA MET A 384 -16.62 -15.09 18.92
C MET A 384 -17.85 -14.80 19.77
N TRP A 385 -18.26 -15.75 20.63
CA TRP A 385 -19.42 -15.57 21.50
C TRP A 385 -19.23 -14.43 22.52
N GLN A 386 -18.00 -14.24 23.02
CA GLN A 386 -17.69 -13.09 23.87
C GLN A 386 -17.88 -11.75 23.13
N GLN A 387 -17.46 -11.66 21.87
CA GLN A 387 -17.65 -10.45 21.07
C GLN A 387 -19.13 -10.22 20.73
N ILE A 388 -19.85 -11.27 20.34
CA ILE A 388 -21.31 -11.19 20.06
C ILE A 388 -22.07 -10.71 21.28
N LYS A 389 -21.76 -11.24 22.47
CA LYS A 389 -22.40 -10.85 23.73
C LYS A 389 -22.12 -9.40 24.14
N ALA A 390 -20.97 -8.87 23.75
CA ALA A 390 -20.61 -7.48 24.00
C ALA A 390 -21.42 -6.49 23.13
N ILE A 391 -22.07 -6.96 22.07
CA ILE A 391 -22.96 -6.19 21.22
C ILE A 391 -24.38 -6.31 21.78
N PRO A 392 -24.96 -5.24 22.37
CA PRO A 392 -26.26 -5.32 23.06
C PRO A 392 -27.37 -5.92 22.19
N GLU A 393 -27.40 -5.54 20.91
CA GLU A 393 -28.39 -5.99 19.92
C GLU A 393 -28.31 -7.49 19.64
N TRP A 394 -27.15 -8.11 19.80
CA TRP A 394 -26.90 -9.53 19.46
C TRP A 394 -26.68 -10.42 20.68
N SER A 395 -26.78 -9.85 21.89
CA SER A 395 -26.55 -10.55 23.15
C SER A 395 -27.44 -11.78 23.37
N HIS A 396 -28.60 -11.83 22.69
CA HIS A 396 -29.56 -12.92 22.75
C HIS A 396 -29.29 -14.05 21.73
N LEU A 397 -28.32 -13.88 20.82
CA LEU A 397 -28.01 -14.86 19.78
C LEU A 397 -27.14 -16.02 20.26
N GLU A 398 -26.52 -15.90 21.45
CA GLU A 398 -25.81 -17.01 22.07
C GLU A 398 -26.81 -18.09 22.50
N PRO A 399 -26.73 -19.32 21.97
CA PRO A 399 -27.64 -20.38 22.39
C PRO A 399 -27.44 -20.73 23.87
N GLU A 400 -28.54 -20.89 24.61
CA GLU A 400 -28.50 -21.42 25.98
C GLU A 400 -27.89 -22.83 25.97
N ARG A 401 -26.96 -23.07 26.90
CA ARG A 401 -26.17 -24.31 26.99
C ARG A 401 -26.95 -25.47 27.59
#